data_AF-A0A3C1C289-F1
#
_entry.id   AF-A0A3C1C289-F1
#
_cell.length_a   1.000
_cell.length_b   1.000
_cell.length_c   1.000
_cell.angle_alpha   90.00
_cell.angle_beta   90.00
_cell.angle_gamma   90.00
#
_symmetry.space_group_name_H-M   'P 1'
#
loop_
_entity.id
_entity.type
_entity.pdbx_description
1 polymer ?
#
loop_
_entity_poly.entity_id
_entity_poly.type
_entity_poly.pdbx_seq_one_letter_code
_entity_poly.pdbx_strand_id
1 'polypeptide(L)'
;MELELPDPITNYNRKIARQRYLRREEFVLVHHPGFNLAYWQRISRAPARVERLGRHLGWTPDQIKLTKALLVSRMACVFIDHLITRMEQADIIPPSADAPHLEWEHQYRNFLLLFLRNTGIHDRREIVKLMQRLHRYTMPPESLIRFRQHHWRWIERLLPPLMTPSGATDLFIRRQFGTHHDPATAARRICFTASLYSDIQERLYHQQWMYAYSDCMLRLYSNLRKFPDILVALIELK
;
A
#
# COMPACT_ATOMS: atom_id res chain seq x y z
N MET A 1 -7.71 11.53 -23.72
CA MET A 1 -6.97 11.85 -22.48
C MET A 1 -6.68 10.53 -21.79
N GLU A 2 -5.47 10.00 -21.98
CA GLU A 2 -5.04 8.75 -21.34
C GLU A 2 -5.07 8.95 -19.82
N LEU A 3 -5.83 8.11 -19.11
CA LEU A 3 -5.75 8.06 -17.66
C LEU A 3 -4.38 7.48 -17.30
N GLU A 4 -3.50 8.29 -16.71
CA GLU A 4 -2.32 7.78 -16.02
C GLU A 4 -2.79 6.74 -15.00
N LEU A 5 -2.47 5.47 -15.24
CA LEU A 5 -2.82 4.38 -14.34
C LEU A 5 -1.86 4.43 -13.14
N PRO A 6 -2.34 4.13 -11.91
CA PRO A 6 -1.48 4.01 -10.75
C PRO A 6 -0.29 3.08 -11.03
N ASP A 7 0.90 3.51 -10.63
CA ASP A 7 2.07 2.64 -10.62
C ASP A 7 1.81 1.40 -9.75
N PRO A 8 2.36 0.25 -10.14
CA PRO A 8 2.25 -0.98 -9.37
C PRO A 8 2.73 -0.73 -7.94
N ILE A 9 1.95 -1.19 -6.96
CA ILE A 9 2.44 -1.31 -5.58
C ILE A 9 3.73 -2.14 -5.64
N THR A 10 4.87 -1.51 -5.34
CA THR A 10 6.22 -2.08 -5.56
C THR A 10 6.33 -3.57 -5.22
N ASN A 11 7.12 -4.26 -6.04
CA ASN A 11 7.44 -5.70 -6.10
C ASN A 11 7.65 -6.43 -4.76
N TYR A 12 7.79 -5.73 -3.64
CA TYR A 12 7.98 -6.32 -2.31
C TYR A 12 6.70 -6.47 -1.49
N ASN A 13 5.73 -5.53 -1.54
CA ASN A 13 4.42 -5.75 -0.90
C ASN A 13 3.78 -7.05 -1.40
N ARG A 14 4.11 -7.42 -2.65
CA ARG A 14 3.89 -8.72 -3.27
C ARG A 14 4.53 -9.90 -2.54
N LYS A 15 5.79 -9.85 -2.10
CA LYS A 15 6.47 -11.00 -1.44
C LYS A 15 5.86 -11.34 -0.06
N ILE A 16 5.46 -10.34 0.74
CA ILE A 16 4.78 -10.58 2.03
C ILE A 16 3.29 -10.88 1.83
N ALA A 17 2.61 -10.25 0.87
CA ALA A 17 1.27 -10.66 0.45
C ALA A 17 1.29 -12.12 -0.04
N ARG A 18 2.30 -12.53 -0.81
CA ARG A 18 2.57 -13.92 -1.24
C ARG A 18 2.78 -14.84 -0.05
N GLN A 19 3.50 -14.49 1.01
CA GLN A 19 3.62 -15.35 2.21
C GLN A 19 2.32 -15.49 3.02
N ARG A 20 1.53 -14.41 3.15
CA ARG A 20 0.19 -14.48 3.76
C ARG A 20 -0.80 -15.20 2.86
N TYR A 21 -0.61 -15.09 1.55
CA TYR A 21 -1.36 -15.78 0.51
C TYR A 21 -1.03 -17.26 0.54
N LEU A 22 0.22 -17.71 0.49
CA LEU A 22 0.64 -19.11 0.65
C LEU A 22 -0.02 -19.79 1.86
N ARG A 23 -0.05 -19.13 3.03
CA ARG A 23 -0.77 -19.65 4.22
C ARG A 23 -2.30 -19.71 4.07
N ARG A 24 -2.90 -18.79 3.31
CA ARG A 24 -4.34 -18.82 2.97
C ARG A 24 -4.64 -19.72 1.76
N GLU A 25 -3.64 -19.95 0.91
CA GLU A 25 -3.66 -20.73 -0.31
C GLU A 25 -3.70 -22.22 0.06
N GLU A 26 -2.91 -22.65 1.05
CA GLU A 26 -3.08 -23.95 1.70
C GLU A 26 -4.51 -24.17 2.21
N PHE A 27 -5.14 -23.14 2.78
CA PHE A 27 -6.48 -23.26 3.36
C PHE A 27 -7.61 -23.18 2.32
N VAL A 28 -7.42 -22.41 1.23
CA VAL A 28 -8.47 -22.08 0.25
C VAL A 28 -8.31 -22.82 -1.08
N LEU A 29 -7.08 -23.07 -1.57
CA LEU A 29 -6.84 -23.72 -2.87
C LEU A 29 -6.91 -25.23 -2.85
N VAL A 30 -6.77 -25.89 -1.69
CA VAL A 30 -7.07 -27.33 -1.57
C VAL A 30 -8.54 -27.62 -1.89
N HIS A 31 -9.43 -26.63 -1.80
CA HIS A 31 -10.88 -26.86 -1.83
C HIS A 31 -11.61 -26.40 -3.10
N HIS A 32 -11.12 -25.42 -3.89
CA HIS A 32 -11.89 -24.90 -5.05
C HIS A 32 -11.05 -24.39 -6.25
N PRO A 33 -11.04 -25.09 -7.41
CA PRO A 33 -10.31 -24.69 -8.61
C PRO A 33 -10.93 -23.53 -9.43
N GLY A 34 -12.16 -23.07 -9.13
CA GLY A 34 -12.90 -22.07 -9.92
C GLY A 34 -12.74 -20.58 -9.51
N PHE A 35 -11.63 -20.21 -8.86
CA PHE A 35 -11.57 -19.03 -7.98
C PHE A 35 -11.53 -17.63 -8.64
N ASN A 36 -11.30 -17.52 -9.96
CA ASN A 36 -11.09 -16.21 -10.62
C ASN A 36 -12.38 -15.35 -10.68
N LEU A 37 -13.52 -15.95 -11.07
CA LEU A 37 -14.81 -15.23 -11.19
C LEU A 37 -15.38 -14.81 -9.82
N ALA A 38 -15.28 -15.69 -8.82
CA ALA A 38 -15.77 -15.40 -7.47
C ALA A 38 -14.98 -14.25 -6.82
N TYR A 39 -13.67 -14.17 -7.06
CA TYR A 39 -12.84 -13.09 -6.53
C TYR A 39 -13.17 -11.75 -7.20
N TRP A 40 -13.35 -11.73 -8.52
CA TRP A 40 -13.79 -10.54 -9.23
C TRP A 40 -15.14 -10.01 -8.74
N GLN A 41 -16.12 -10.91 -8.52
CA GLN A 41 -17.41 -10.53 -7.95
C GLN A 41 -17.30 -9.95 -6.54
N ARG A 42 -16.36 -10.44 -5.72
CA ARG A 42 -16.09 -9.87 -4.40
C ARG A 42 -15.52 -8.46 -4.52
N ILE A 43 -14.56 -8.25 -5.43
CA ILE A 43 -13.95 -6.94 -5.69
C ILE A 43 -15.01 -5.94 -6.14
N SER A 44 -15.85 -6.31 -7.12
CA SER A 44 -16.85 -5.40 -7.67
C SER A 44 -17.93 -5.00 -6.65
N ARG A 45 -18.25 -5.88 -5.70
CA ARG A 45 -19.22 -5.61 -4.62
C ARG A 45 -18.62 -4.90 -3.41
N ALA A 46 -17.29 -4.93 -3.24
CA ALA A 46 -16.63 -4.39 -2.07
C ALA A 46 -16.86 -2.88 -1.87
N PRO A 47 -16.78 -2.01 -2.90
CA PRO A 47 -17.06 -0.58 -2.73
C PRO A 47 -18.44 -0.29 -2.14
N ALA A 48 -19.50 -0.90 -2.68
CA ALA A 48 -20.86 -0.71 -2.18
C ALA A 48 -21.05 -1.23 -0.74
N ARG A 49 -20.33 -2.30 -0.36
CA ARG A 49 -20.33 -2.80 1.03
C ARG A 49 -19.65 -1.82 1.98
N VAL A 50 -18.47 -1.31 1.62
CA VAL A 50 -17.74 -0.31 2.41
C VAL A 50 -18.57 0.96 2.59
N GLU A 51 -19.28 1.39 1.55
CA GLU A 51 -20.15 2.55 1.64
C GLU A 51 -21.31 2.35 2.61
N ARG A 52 -22.02 1.22 2.52
CA ARG A 52 -23.12 0.91 3.44
C ARG A 52 -22.63 0.82 4.89
N LEU A 53 -21.55 0.07 5.12
CA LEU A 53 -20.97 -0.08 6.45
C LEU A 53 -20.47 1.26 6.99
N GLY A 54 -19.75 2.03 6.19
CA GLY A 54 -19.19 3.30 6.59
C GLY A 54 -20.28 4.31 6.95
N ARG A 55 -21.36 4.40 6.16
CA ARG A 55 -22.52 5.24 6.50
C ARG A 55 -23.15 4.81 7.83
N HIS A 56 -23.33 3.50 8.04
CA HIS A 56 -23.89 2.97 9.27
C HIS A 56 -23.01 3.28 10.50
N LEU A 57 -21.69 3.26 10.34
CA LEU A 57 -20.70 3.57 11.38
C LEU A 57 -20.42 5.09 11.52
N GLY A 58 -21.18 5.95 10.84
CA GLY A 58 -20.99 7.40 10.91
C GLY A 58 -19.68 7.91 10.30
N TRP A 59 -19.09 7.17 9.36
CA TRP A 59 -17.87 7.59 8.68
C TRP A 59 -18.13 8.78 7.77
N THR A 60 -17.19 9.72 7.77
CA THR A 60 -17.15 10.83 6.82
C THR A 60 -17.06 10.32 5.37
N PRO A 61 -17.57 11.06 4.37
CA PRO A 61 -17.46 10.67 2.96
C PRO A 61 -16.02 10.34 2.54
N ASP A 62 -15.05 11.09 3.04
CA ASP A 62 -13.63 10.87 2.74
C ASP A 62 -13.07 9.59 3.36
N GLN A 63 -13.50 9.22 4.58
CA GLN A 63 -13.13 7.93 5.18
C GLN A 63 -13.65 6.76 4.36
N ILE A 64 -14.88 6.89 3.85
CA ILE A 64 -15.48 5.88 2.98
C ILE A 64 -14.67 5.76 1.69
N LYS A 65 -14.42 6.87 1.00
CA LYS A 65 -13.65 6.93 -0.25
C LYS A 65 -12.25 6.34 -0.09
N LEU A 66 -11.53 6.75 0.96
CA LEU A 66 -10.22 6.21 1.31
C LEU A 66 -10.27 4.70 1.53
N THR A 67 -11.23 4.24 2.34
CA THR A 67 -11.34 2.82 2.69
C THR A 67 -11.67 1.98 1.47
N LYS A 68 -12.51 2.48 0.55
CA LYS A 68 -12.76 1.86 -0.74
C LYS A 68 -11.46 1.70 -1.53
N ALA A 69 -10.69 2.77 -1.69
CA ALA A 69 -9.43 2.75 -2.43
C ALA A 69 -8.38 1.81 -1.80
N LEU A 70 -8.23 1.81 -0.48
CA LEU A 70 -7.34 0.89 0.24
C LEU A 70 -7.74 -0.57 0.08
N LEU A 71 -9.03 -0.87 0.25
CA LEU A 71 -9.54 -2.22 0.14
C LEU A 71 -9.40 -2.74 -1.29
N VAL A 72 -9.79 -1.96 -2.29
CA VAL A 72 -9.66 -2.33 -3.71
C VAL A 72 -8.18 -2.52 -4.06
N SER A 73 -7.28 -1.65 -3.62
CA SER A 73 -5.83 -1.82 -3.82
C SER A 73 -5.32 -3.16 -3.28
N ARG A 74 -5.71 -3.51 -2.04
CA ARG A 74 -5.30 -4.77 -1.40
C ARG A 74 -5.87 -5.98 -2.13
N MET A 75 -7.15 -5.94 -2.50
CA MET A 75 -7.78 -7.03 -3.23
C MET A 75 -7.21 -7.19 -4.64
N ALA A 76 -6.87 -6.09 -5.31
CA ALA A 76 -6.21 -6.11 -6.61
C ALA A 76 -4.89 -6.87 -6.57
N CYS A 77 -4.02 -6.58 -5.58
CA CYS A 77 -2.76 -7.29 -5.43
C CYS A 77 -2.96 -8.81 -5.30
N VAL A 78 -3.89 -9.23 -4.44
CA VAL A 78 -4.16 -10.66 -4.22
C VAL A 78 -4.77 -11.31 -5.47
N PHE A 79 -5.64 -10.60 -6.17
CA PHE A 79 -6.25 -11.08 -7.41
C PHE A 79 -5.19 -11.34 -8.49
N ILE A 80 -4.24 -10.41 -8.64
CA ILE A 80 -3.18 -10.52 -9.66
C ILE A 80 -2.18 -11.60 -9.31
N ASP A 81 -1.78 -11.70 -8.03
CA ASP A 81 -0.92 -12.81 -7.59
C ASP A 81 -1.59 -14.15 -7.88
N HIS A 82 -2.88 -14.29 -7.58
CA HIS A 82 -3.63 -15.51 -7.89
C HIS A 82 -3.67 -15.80 -9.40
N LEU A 83 -3.93 -14.77 -10.21
CA LEU A 83 -4.00 -14.90 -11.66
C LEU A 83 -2.66 -15.35 -12.25
N ILE A 84 -1.54 -14.78 -11.79
CA ILE A 84 -0.19 -15.18 -12.21
C ILE A 84 0.09 -16.63 -11.82
N THR A 85 -0.17 -17.03 -10.57
CA THR A 85 0.01 -18.42 -10.14
C THR A 85 -0.78 -19.40 -11.02
N ARG A 86 -2.00 -19.02 -11.43
CA ARG A 86 -2.81 -19.86 -12.33
C ARG A 86 -2.25 -19.89 -13.75
N MET A 87 -1.72 -18.78 -14.26
CA MET A 87 -1.05 -18.76 -15.56
C MET A 87 0.22 -19.62 -15.56
N GLU A 88 0.98 -19.62 -14.47
CA GLU A 88 2.14 -20.52 -14.27
C GLU A 88 1.69 -21.99 -14.24
N GLN A 89 0.67 -22.32 -13.45
CA GLN A 89 0.14 -23.71 -13.34
C GLN A 89 -0.47 -24.23 -14.65
N ALA A 90 -0.96 -23.35 -15.52
CA ALA A 90 -1.54 -23.70 -16.80
C ALA A 90 -0.52 -23.63 -17.96
N ASP A 91 0.78 -23.47 -17.64
CA ASP A 91 1.87 -23.34 -18.61
C ASP A 91 1.66 -22.20 -19.64
N ILE A 92 0.88 -21.18 -19.29
CA ILE A 92 0.67 -19.97 -20.11
C ILE A 92 1.91 -19.07 -20.03
N ILE A 93 2.54 -19.03 -18.86
CA ILE A 93 3.80 -18.31 -18.61
C ILE A 93 4.78 -19.23 -17.88
N PRO A 94 6.09 -19.09 -18.11
CA PRO A 94 7.08 -19.89 -17.40
C PRO A 94 7.12 -19.54 -15.91
N PRO A 95 7.28 -20.52 -15.00
CA PRO A 95 7.50 -20.26 -13.58
C PRO A 95 8.85 -19.55 -13.41
N SER A 96 8.83 -18.29 -12.97
CA SER A 96 10.05 -17.49 -12.81
C SER A 96 10.55 -17.45 -11.36
N ALA A 97 11.83 -17.76 -11.16
CA ALA A 97 12.51 -17.57 -9.89
C ALA A 97 12.85 -16.09 -9.60
N ASP A 98 13.02 -15.26 -10.65
CA ASP A 98 13.39 -13.85 -10.53
C ASP A 98 12.47 -12.87 -11.26
N ALA A 99 12.17 -11.79 -10.53
CA ALA A 99 11.40 -10.59 -10.87
C ALA A 99 10.19 -10.75 -11.82
N PRO A 100 9.03 -11.21 -11.30
CA PRO A 100 7.80 -11.27 -12.08
C PRO A 100 7.10 -9.89 -12.13
N HIS A 101 7.89 -8.82 -12.25
CA HIS A 101 7.41 -7.44 -12.17
C HIS A 101 6.62 -7.05 -13.41
N LEU A 102 7.14 -7.36 -14.60
CA LEU A 102 6.49 -6.99 -15.86
C LEU A 102 5.12 -7.66 -16.02
N GLU A 103 5.01 -8.96 -15.73
CA GLU A 103 3.73 -9.65 -15.85
C GLU A 103 2.75 -9.17 -14.77
N TRP A 104 3.22 -8.94 -13.55
CA TRP A 104 2.39 -8.36 -12.49
C TRP A 104 1.90 -6.97 -12.85
N GLU A 105 2.76 -6.12 -13.41
CA GLU A 105 2.41 -4.79 -13.90
C GLU A 105 1.39 -4.85 -15.02
N HIS A 106 1.59 -5.75 -15.99
CA HIS A 106 0.66 -5.97 -17.08
C HIS A 106 -0.72 -6.39 -16.55
N GLN A 107 -0.77 -7.37 -15.64
CA GLN A 107 -2.02 -7.82 -15.03
C GLN A 107 -2.65 -6.76 -14.12
N TYR A 108 -1.87 -5.93 -13.44
CA TYR A 108 -2.37 -4.78 -12.67
C TYR A 108 -3.01 -3.74 -13.58
N ARG A 109 -2.38 -3.40 -14.70
CA ARG A 109 -2.97 -2.49 -15.71
C ARG A 109 -4.27 -3.06 -16.26
N ASN A 110 -4.30 -4.35 -16.60
CA ASN A 110 -5.51 -5.03 -17.06
C ASN A 110 -6.63 -5.02 -16.02
N PHE A 111 -6.29 -5.27 -14.74
CA PHE A 111 -7.23 -5.15 -13.63
C PHE A 111 -7.83 -3.74 -13.56
N LEU A 112 -7.01 -2.69 -13.62
CA LEU A 112 -7.50 -1.31 -13.56
C LEU A 112 -8.42 -0.97 -14.73
N LEU A 113 -8.07 -1.40 -15.94
CA LEU A 113 -8.91 -1.23 -17.13
C LEU A 113 -10.26 -1.95 -16.97
N LEU A 114 -10.24 -3.20 -16.50
CA LEU A 114 -11.46 -3.98 -16.22
C LEU A 114 -12.32 -3.30 -15.15
N PHE A 115 -11.69 -2.79 -14.08
CA PHE A 115 -12.36 -2.10 -12.98
C PHE A 115 -13.00 -0.79 -13.44
N LEU A 116 -12.29 -0.01 -14.27
CA LEU A 116 -12.80 1.25 -14.84
C LEU A 116 -13.93 1.04 -15.85
N ARG A 117 -13.98 -0.12 -16.53
CA ARG A 117 -15.06 -0.49 -17.45
C ARG A 117 -16.32 -1.01 -16.74
N ASN A 118 -16.21 -1.42 -15.47
CA ASN A 118 -17.34 -1.96 -14.73
C ASN A 118 -18.37 -0.88 -14.33
N THR A 119 -19.45 -0.76 -15.09
CA THR A 119 -20.52 0.23 -14.87
C THR A 119 -21.31 0.01 -13.58
N GLY A 120 -21.27 -1.20 -13.00
CA GLY A 120 -21.91 -1.50 -11.71
C GLY A 120 -21.22 -0.84 -10.50
N ILE A 121 -20.05 -0.22 -10.70
CA ILE A 121 -19.32 0.53 -9.66
C ILE A 121 -19.41 2.01 -9.99
N HIS A 122 -20.27 2.74 -9.26
CA HIS A 122 -20.58 4.14 -9.55
C HIS A 122 -19.36 5.07 -9.43
N ASP A 123 -18.55 4.91 -8.38
CA ASP A 123 -17.40 5.77 -8.06
C ASP A 123 -16.05 5.21 -8.53
N ARG A 124 -16.05 4.26 -9.49
CA ARG A 124 -14.84 3.55 -9.95
C ARG A 124 -13.67 4.45 -10.35
N ARG A 125 -13.93 5.58 -11.02
CA ARG A 125 -12.89 6.54 -11.43
C ARG A 125 -12.27 7.25 -10.23
N GLU A 126 -13.09 7.62 -9.25
CA GLU A 126 -12.61 8.27 -8.03
C GLU A 126 -11.80 7.29 -7.18
N ILE A 127 -12.25 6.04 -7.06
CA ILE A 127 -11.50 4.97 -6.40
C ILE A 127 -10.10 4.84 -7.03
N VAL A 128 -10.00 4.71 -8.36
CA VAL A 128 -8.70 4.55 -9.03
C VAL A 128 -7.80 5.79 -8.84
N LYS A 129 -8.34 7.00 -8.92
CA LYS A 129 -7.59 8.23 -8.60
C LYS A 129 -7.05 8.22 -7.18
N LEU A 130 -7.86 7.80 -6.21
CA LEU A 130 -7.43 7.68 -4.82
C LEU A 130 -6.43 6.55 -4.62
N MET A 131 -6.53 5.44 -5.36
CA MET A 131 -5.52 4.39 -5.35
C MET A 131 -4.16 4.93 -5.79
N GLN A 132 -4.12 5.72 -6.86
CA GLN A 132 -2.89 6.40 -7.32
C GLN A 132 -2.35 7.38 -6.29
N ARG A 133 -3.23 8.19 -5.67
CA ARG A 133 -2.83 9.12 -4.61
C ARG A 133 -2.26 8.38 -3.39
N LEU A 134 -2.91 7.29 -2.98
CA LEU A 134 -2.47 6.46 -1.87
C LEU A 134 -1.14 5.79 -2.18
N HIS A 135 -0.96 5.31 -3.40
CA HIS A 135 0.29 4.71 -3.82
C HIS A 135 1.45 5.71 -3.72
N ARG A 136 1.29 6.92 -4.26
CA ARG A 136 2.29 7.99 -4.12
C ARG A 136 2.56 8.36 -2.66
N TYR A 137 1.51 8.41 -1.86
CA TYR A 137 1.60 8.74 -0.43
C TYR A 137 2.31 7.66 0.41
N THR A 138 2.11 6.38 0.11
CA THR A 138 2.73 5.28 0.87
C THR A 138 4.08 4.84 0.33
N MET A 139 4.48 5.34 -0.84
CA MET A 139 5.82 5.11 -1.36
C MET A 139 6.83 6.08 -0.71
N PRO A 140 8.00 5.58 -0.31
CA PRO A 140 9.08 6.44 0.11
C PRO A 140 9.59 7.27 -1.08
N PRO A 141 9.80 8.57 -0.92
CA PRO A 141 10.34 9.41 -1.98
C PRO A 141 11.77 8.97 -2.33
N GLU A 142 12.16 9.15 -3.59
CA GLU A 142 13.49 8.78 -4.09
C GLU A 142 14.59 9.52 -3.32
N SER A 143 14.38 10.80 -2.99
CA SER A 143 15.30 11.58 -2.17
C SER A 143 15.60 10.93 -0.81
N LEU A 144 14.61 10.31 -0.18
CA LEU A 144 14.78 9.60 1.09
C LEU A 144 15.58 8.32 0.89
N ILE A 145 15.31 7.57 -0.17
CA ILE A 145 16.05 6.35 -0.51
C ILE A 145 17.52 6.69 -0.75
N ARG A 146 17.80 7.71 -1.58
CA ARG A 146 19.16 8.18 -1.86
C ARG A 146 19.85 8.66 -0.58
N PHE A 147 19.17 9.48 0.23
CA PHE A 147 19.71 9.94 1.51
C PHE A 147 20.09 8.76 2.41
N ARG A 148 19.20 7.77 2.56
CA ARG A 148 19.45 6.58 3.38
C ARG A 148 20.67 5.79 2.90
N GLN A 149 20.80 5.61 1.58
CA GLN A 149 21.96 4.93 1.00
C GLN A 149 23.28 5.65 1.31
N HIS A 150 23.30 6.98 1.21
CA HIS A 150 24.50 7.78 1.47
C HIS A 150 24.86 7.88 2.96
N HIS A 151 23.85 7.92 3.84
CA HIS A 151 24.03 8.21 5.26
C HIS A 151 23.75 7.01 6.19
N TRP A 152 23.72 5.79 5.66
CA TRP A 152 23.33 4.60 6.41
C TRP A 152 24.14 4.40 7.70
N ARG A 153 25.46 4.57 7.65
CA ARG A 153 26.34 4.42 8.83
C ARG A 153 25.96 5.37 9.97
N TRP A 154 25.46 6.56 9.66
CA TRP A 154 25.00 7.52 10.66
C TRP A 154 23.63 7.11 11.21
N ILE A 155 22.68 6.73 10.34
CA ILE A 155 21.36 6.23 10.72
C ILE A 155 21.49 5.03 11.65
N GLU A 156 22.35 4.07 11.30
CA GLU A 156 22.58 2.87 12.06
C GLU A 156 23.07 3.14 13.49
N ARG A 157 23.83 4.22 13.72
CA ARG A 157 24.26 4.62 15.07
C ARG A 157 23.12 5.21 15.90
N LEU A 158 22.09 5.77 15.27
CA LEU A 158 20.92 6.33 15.95
C LEU A 158 19.90 5.26 16.34
N LEU A 159 19.97 4.09 15.72
CA LEU A 159 18.98 3.03 15.89
C LEU A 159 19.01 2.30 17.24
N PRO A 160 20.18 1.92 17.82
CA PRO A 160 20.26 1.14 19.06
C PRO A 160 19.38 1.65 20.22
N PRO A 161 19.35 2.96 20.56
CA PRO A 161 18.51 3.43 21.66
C PRO A 161 17.00 3.30 21.38
N LEU A 162 16.60 3.11 20.11
CA LEU A 162 15.21 3.00 19.67
C LEU A 162 14.78 1.54 19.43
N MET A 163 15.69 0.58 19.58
CA MET A 163 15.44 -0.86 19.39
C MET A 163 14.75 -1.49 20.60
N THR A 164 13.65 -0.88 21.04
CA THR A 164 12.75 -1.43 22.05
C THR A 164 11.30 -1.23 21.62
N PRO A 165 10.35 -2.07 22.06
CA PRO A 165 8.93 -1.86 21.77
C PRO A 165 8.43 -0.49 22.22
N SER A 166 8.91 0.00 23.37
CA SER A 166 8.62 1.34 23.88
C SER A 166 9.24 2.42 23.00
N GLY A 167 10.51 2.29 22.60
CA GLY A 167 11.17 3.24 21.70
C GLY A 167 10.52 3.34 20.31
N ALA A 168 10.10 2.21 19.74
CA ALA A 168 9.35 2.17 18.48
C ALA A 168 7.99 2.86 18.61
N THR A 169 7.29 2.63 19.73
CA THR A 169 5.99 3.22 20.03
C THR A 169 6.13 4.72 20.30
N ASP A 170 7.13 5.15 21.05
CA ASP A 170 7.43 6.55 21.32
C ASP A 170 7.79 7.32 20.05
N LEU A 171 8.58 6.72 19.15
CA LEU A 171 8.88 7.32 17.85
C LEU A 171 7.62 7.46 17.00
N PHE A 172 6.70 6.49 17.09
CA PHE A 172 5.40 6.56 16.42
C PHE A 172 4.47 7.62 17.03
N ILE A 173 4.41 7.73 18.36
CA ILE A 173 3.53 8.66 19.11
C ILE A 173 4.03 10.09 19.04
N ARG A 174 5.32 10.35 19.31
CA ARG A 174 5.93 11.71 19.30
C ARG A 174 5.82 12.40 17.94
N ARG A 175 5.52 11.64 16.89
CA ARG A 175 5.43 12.11 15.51
C ARG A 175 3.99 12.35 15.06
N GLN A 176 3.02 12.28 15.97
CA GLN A 176 1.67 12.85 15.81
C GLN A 176 1.64 14.40 15.88
N PHE A 177 2.71 15.04 15.39
CA PHE A 177 2.87 16.44 14.95
C PHE A 177 3.36 17.49 15.96
N GLY A 178 4.44 18.17 15.55
CA GLY A 178 4.52 19.63 15.59
C GLY A 178 4.33 20.16 14.17
N THR A 179 3.10 20.58 13.83
CA THR A 179 2.66 21.05 12.49
C THR A 179 2.91 22.54 12.25
N HIS A 180 3.55 23.26 13.17
CA HIS A 180 3.77 24.71 13.09
C HIS A 180 4.86 25.15 12.09
N HIS A 181 5.27 24.30 11.14
CA HIS A 181 6.38 24.58 10.22
C HIS A 181 5.96 24.38 8.76
N ASP A 182 6.74 24.95 7.85
CA ASP A 182 6.65 24.79 6.39
C ASP A 182 6.22 23.36 5.97
N PRO A 183 5.15 23.21 5.16
CA PRO A 183 4.62 21.91 4.76
C PRO A 183 5.63 20.97 4.13
N ALA A 184 6.58 21.47 3.33
CA ALA A 184 7.60 20.64 2.69
C ALA A 184 8.59 20.06 3.73
N THR A 185 8.99 20.89 4.69
CA THR A 185 9.83 20.45 5.80
C THR A 185 9.11 19.44 6.70
N ALA A 186 7.82 19.65 6.98
CA ALA A 186 7.00 18.71 7.71
C ALA A 186 6.91 17.35 6.98
N ALA A 187 6.64 17.36 5.66
CA ALA A 187 6.59 16.17 4.82
C ALA A 187 7.90 15.36 4.87
N ARG A 188 9.06 16.01 4.68
CA ARG A 188 10.37 15.35 4.78
C ARG A 188 10.61 14.72 6.15
N ARG A 189 10.25 15.44 7.23
CA ARG A 189 10.37 14.92 8.59
C ARG A 189 9.50 13.69 8.79
N ILE A 190 8.27 13.69 8.30
CA ILE A 190 7.36 12.53 8.39
C ILE A 190 7.95 11.34 7.64
N CYS A 191 8.37 11.50 6.38
CA CYS A 191 8.99 10.44 5.59
C CYS A 191 10.25 9.88 6.27
N PHE A 192 11.14 10.74 6.76
CA PHE A 192 12.34 10.29 7.49
C PHE A 192 11.99 9.55 8.79
N THR A 193 10.92 9.96 9.48
CA THR A 193 10.41 9.22 10.65
C THR A 193 9.95 7.83 10.27
N ALA A 194 9.10 7.76 9.26
CA ALA A 194 8.50 6.51 8.81
C ALA A 194 9.62 5.56 8.36
N SER A 195 10.68 6.07 7.73
CA SER A 195 11.93 5.33 7.48
C SER A 195 12.52 4.74 8.76
N LEU A 196 12.82 5.58 9.76
CA LEU A 196 13.43 5.11 11.01
C LEU A 196 12.56 4.09 11.74
N TYR A 197 11.25 4.33 11.80
CA TYR A 197 10.29 3.37 12.34
C TYR A 197 10.38 2.04 11.58
N SER A 198 10.49 2.09 10.26
CA SER A 198 10.60 0.90 9.42
C SER A 198 11.90 0.15 9.64
N ASP A 199 13.02 0.85 9.84
CA ASP A 199 14.31 0.24 10.21
C ASP A 199 14.22 -0.47 11.58
N ILE A 200 13.49 0.12 12.54
CA ILE A 200 13.23 -0.51 13.85
C ILE A 200 12.36 -1.75 13.68
N GLN A 201 11.29 -1.68 12.89
CA GLN A 201 10.41 -2.82 12.63
C GLN A 201 11.14 -3.97 11.94
N GLU A 202 12.02 -3.66 11.00
CA GLU A 202 12.83 -4.64 10.28
C GLU A 202 13.84 -5.34 11.20
N ARG A 203 14.46 -4.62 12.12
CA ARG A 203 15.46 -5.21 13.02
C ARG A 203 14.83 -5.93 14.22
N LEU A 204 13.76 -5.41 14.80
CA LEU A 204 13.10 -6.00 15.98
C LEU A 204 12.14 -7.14 15.62
N TYR A 205 11.37 -6.97 14.55
CA TYR A 205 10.26 -7.87 14.23
C TYR A 205 10.47 -8.59 12.90
N HIS A 206 11.65 -8.43 12.27
CA HIS A 206 11.95 -8.99 10.95
C HIS A 206 10.91 -8.60 9.89
N GLN A 207 10.23 -7.48 10.09
CA GLN A 207 9.25 -6.96 9.17
C GLN A 207 9.95 -6.11 8.13
N GLN A 208 9.84 -6.47 6.85
CA GLN A 208 10.56 -5.71 5.85
C GLN A 208 10.18 -4.23 5.79
N TRP A 209 11.22 -3.44 5.53
CA TRP A 209 11.22 -2.00 5.60
C TRP A 209 10.12 -1.30 4.78
N MET A 210 9.95 -1.61 3.49
CA MET A 210 8.92 -0.95 2.64
C MET A 210 7.50 -1.21 3.16
N TYR A 211 7.23 -2.41 3.68
CA TYR A 211 5.93 -2.75 4.25
C TYR A 211 5.71 -2.01 5.58
N ALA A 212 6.72 -1.98 6.45
CA ALA A 212 6.67 -1.17 7.67
C ALA A 212 6.47 0.31 7.38
N TYR A 213 7.08 0.82 6.30
CA TYR A 213 6.95 2.21 5.88
C TYR A 213 5.53 2.51 5.41
N SER A 214 5.00 1.69 4.49
CA SER A 214 3.63 1.81 3.98
C SER A 214 2.60 1.70 5.10
N ASP A 215 2.74 0.73 6.02
CA ASP A 215 1.84 0.58 7.16
C ASP A 215 1.91 1.79 8.09
N CYS A 216 3.11 2.32 8.37
CA CYS A 216 3.29 3.54 9.14
C CYS A 216 2.56 4.73 8.48
N MET A 217 2.80 4.96 7.18
CA MET A 217 2.16 6.04 6.43
C MET A 217 0.62 5.88 6.42
N LEU A 218 0.10 4.68 6.22
CA LEU A 218 -1.35 4.42 6.26
C LEU A 218 -1.96 4.73 7.63
N ARG A 219 -1.27 4.38 8.72
CA ARG A 219 -1.74 4.71 10.08
C ARG A 219 -1.74 6.22 10.33
N LEU A 220 -0.79 6.95 9.75
CA LEU A 220 -0.72 8.41 9.87
C LEU A 220 -1.78 9.15 9.03
N TYR A 221 -2.38 8.50 8.03
CA TYR A 221 -3.28 9.17 7.06
C TYR A 221 -4.46 9.89 7.73
N SER A 222 -5.09 9.27 8.74
CA SER A 222 -6.24 9.84 9.44
C SER A 222 -5.94 11.14 10.17
N ASN A 223 -4.67 11.34 10.58
CA ASN A 223 -4.19 12.56 11.19
C ASN A 223 -3.66 13.54 10.15
N LEU A 224 -2.92 13.06 9.13
CA LEU A 224 -2.36 13.91 8.08
C LEU A 224 -3.42 14.58 7.20
N ARG A 225 -4.57 13.94 7.01
CA ARG A 225 -5.70 14.56 6.29
C ARG A 225 -6.21 15.84 6.95
N LYS A 226 -5.95 16.06 8.25
CA LYS A 226 -6.33 17.30 8.95
C LYS A 226 -5.44 18.48 8.53
N PHE A 227 -4.33 18.21 7.83
CA PHE A 227 -3.34 19.16 7.35
C PHE A 227 -3.14 18.98 5.83
N PRO A 228 -4.08 19.43 4.99
CA PRO A 228 -4.09 19.13 3.56
C PRO A 228 -2.81 19.57 2.84
N ASP A 229 -2.21 20.69 3.25
CA ASP A 229 -0.97 21.21 2.63
C ASP A 229 0.22 20.27 2.85
N ILE A 230 0.32 19.68 4.04
CA ILE A 230 1.36 18.67 4.35
C ILE A 230 1.12 17.40 3.54
N LEU A 231 -0.14 16.99 3.40
CA LEU A 231 -0.50 15.82 2.61
C LEU A 231 -0.15 16.01 1.13
N VAL A 232 -0.39 17.20 0.56
CA VAL A 232 0.04 17.55 -0.79
C VAL A 232 1.57 17.51 -0.89
N ALA A 233 2.27 18.17 0.03
CA ALA A 233 3.73 18.16 0.07
C ALA A 233 4.33 16.76 0.18
N LEU A 234 3.68 15.83 0.90
CA LEU A 234 4.09 14.42 0.98
C LEU A 234 3.94 13.68 -0.36
N ILE A 235 2.85 13.93 -1.08
CA ILE A 235 2.56 13.28 -2.37
C ILE A 235 3.48 13.80 -3.47
N GLU A 236 3.87 15.06 -3.39
CA GLU A 236 4.74 15.73 -4.37
C GLU A 236 6.23 15.59 -4.05
N LEU A 237 6.56 15.06 -2.87
CA LEU A 237 7.94 14.86 -2.45
C LEU A 237 8.61 13.83 -3.37
N LYS A 238 9.63 14.28 -4.10
CA LYS A 238 10.48 13.43 -4.93
C LYS A 238 11.65 12.91 -4.12
#